data_AF-A0A1C7NT15-F1
#
_entry.id   AF-A0A1C7NT15-F1
#
_cell.length_a   1.000
_cell.length_b   1.000
_cell.length_c   1.000
_cell.angle_alpha   90.00
_cell.angle_beta   90.00
_cell.angle_gamma   90.00
#
_symmetry.space_group_name_H-M   'P 1'
#
loop_
_entity.id
_entity.type
_entity.pdbx_description
1 polymer ?
#
loop_
_entity_poly.entity_id
_entity_poly.type
_entity_poly.pdbx_seq_one_letter_code
_entity_poly.pdbx_strand_id
1 'polypeptide(L)'
;MALKDLVPFRVAVTWAVLVTLSILGPILNIEGEGSTPIAVIVLAFAVVKVRFVGLDFMELRHAPVAMLAVFEAYCAVLLSTLAGLYVFL
;
A
#
# COMPACT_ATOMS: atom_id res chain seq x y z
N MET A 1 3.15 -3.91 -32.22
CA MET A 1 3.64 -3.92 -30.83
C MET A 1 2.50 -4.42 -29.96
N ALA A 2 2.63 -5.58 -29.31
CA ALA A 2 1.54 -6.14 -28.51
C ALA A 2 1.54 -5.49 -27.12
N LEU A 3 0.37 -5.37 -26.48
CA LEU A 3 0.24 -4.82 -25.11
C LEU A 3 1.14 -5.56 -24.09
N LYS A 4 1.37 -6.85 -24.34
CA LYS A 4 2.25 -7.73 -23.56
C LYS A 4 3.72 -7.32 -23.61
N ASP A 5 4.12 -6.59 -24.65
CA ASP A 5 5.50 -6.11 -24.84
C ASP A 5 5.73 -4.77 -24.11
N LEU A 6 4.65 -4.06 -23.75
CA LEU A 6 4.69 -2.72 -23.16
C LEU A 6 4.61 -2.74 -21.63
N VAL A 7 3.83 -3.66 -21.06
CA VAL A 7 3.59 -3.72 -19.61
C VAL A 7 4.26 -4.97 -19.03
N PRO A 8 5.29 -4.82 -18.18
CA PRO A 8 5.88 -5.95 -17.47
C PRO A 8 4.82 -6.67 -16.65
N PHE A 9 4.83 -8.00 -16.64
CA PHE A 9 3.89 -8.83 -15.87
C PHE A 9 3.81 -8.39 -14.39
N ARG A 10 4.95 -8.01 -13.80
CA ARG A 10 5.01 -7.46 -12.44
C ARG A 10 4.11 -6.23 -12.27
N VAL A 11 4.23 -5.26 -13.16
CA VAL A 11 3.44 -4.01 -13.10
C VAL A 11 1.95 -4.32 -13.24
N ALA A 12 1.58 -5.30 -14.08
CA ALA A 12 0.20 -5.77 -14.19
C ALA A 12 -0.31 -6.41 -12.89
N VAL A 13 0.52 -7.21 -12.21
CA VAL A 13 0.18 -7.79 -10.90
C VAL A 13 0.05 -6.69 -9.84
N THR A 14 1.00 -5.75 -9.78
CA THR A 14 0.95 -4.62 -8.84
C THR A 14 -0.32 -3.79 -9.07
N TRP A 15 -0.64 -3.49 -10.32
CA TRP A 15 -1.88 -2.80 -10.68
C TRP A 15 -3.12 -3.58 -10.20
N ALA A 16 -3.19 -4.88 -10.44
CA ALA A 16 -4.32 -5.70 -10.02
C ALA A 16 -4.50 -5.67 -8.49
N VAL A 17 -3.40 -5.79 -7.73
CA VAL A 17 -3.42 -5.66 -6.26
C VAL A 17 -3.92 -4.29 -5.82
N LEU A 18 -3.40 -3.20 -6.43
CA LEU A 18 -3.82 -1.85 -6.10
C LEU A 18 -5.31 -1.61 -6.37
N VAL A 19 -5.85 -2.17 -7.46
CA VAL A 19 -7.28 -2.12 -7.78
C VAL A 19 -8.10 -2.87 -6.74
N THR A 20 -7.71 -4.12 -6.42
CA THR A 20 -8.39 -4.92 -5.40
C THR A 20 -8.42 -4.22 -4.05
N LEU A 21 -7.29 -3.68 -3.58
CA LEU A 21 -7.23 -2.95 -2.30
C LEU A 21 -8.06 -1.66 -2.32
N SER A 22 -8.18 -1.00 -3.47
CA SER A 22 -8.98 0.22 -3.62
C SER A 22 -10.49 -0.04 -3.59
N ILE A 23 -10.91 -1.25 -3.96
CA ILE A 23 -12.30 -1.68 -3.86
C ILE A 23 -12.60 -2.21 -2.46
N LEU A 24 -11.74 -3.10 -1.92
CA LEU A 24 -11.96 -3.73 -0.62
C LEU A 24 -11.88 -2.74 0.54
N GLY A 25 -10.98 -1.75 0.49
CA GLY A 25 -10.80 -0.77 1.57
C GLY A 25 -12.10 -0.04 1.95
N PRO A 26 -12.77 0.64 1.01
CA PRO A 26 -14.05 1.29 1.27
C PRO A 26 -15.16 0.33 1.70
N ILE A 27 -15.25 -0.86 1.10
CA ILE A 27 -16.27 -1.87 1.46
C ILE A 27 -16.11 -2.27 2.93
N LEU A 28 -14.91 -2.66 3.34
CA LEU A 28 -14.63 -3.04 4.73
C LEU A 28 -14.88 -1.88 5.70
N ASN A 29 -14.52 -0.67 5.31
CA ASN A 29 -14.73 0.51 6.15
C ASN A 29 -16.21 0.82 6.39
N ILE A 30 -17.07 0.62 5.38
CA ILE A 30 -18.52 0.81 5.51
C ILE A 30 -19.12 -0.27 6.41
N GLU A 31 -18.73 -1.53 6.22
CA GLU A 31 -19.25 -2.66 7.01
C GLU A 31 -18.79 -2.63 8.48
N GLY A 32 -17.64 -2.04 8.74
CA GLY A 32 -17.00 -1.98 10.05
C GLY A 32 -16.87 -0.59 10.64
N GLU A 33 -17.77 0.33 10.30
CA GLU A 33 -17.71 1.69 10.80
C GLU A 33 -17.58 1.73 12.33
N GLY A 34 -16.60 2.49 12.83
CA GLY A 34 -16.28 2.59 14.27
C GLY A 34 -15.48 1.42 14.86
N SER A 35 -15.20 0.36 14.10
CA SER A 35 -14.38 -0.77 14.56
C SER A 35 -12.88 -0.49 14.41
N THR A 36 -12.18 -0.38 15.54
CA THR A 36 -10.71 -0.19 15.58
C THR A 36 -9.95 -1.25 14.77
N PRO A 37 -10.20 -2.57 14.90
CA PRO A 37 -9.52 -3.57 14.08
C PRO A 37 -9.73 -3.35 12.57
N ILE A 38 -10.93 -2.94 12.16
CA ILE A 38 -11.24 -2.71 10.74
C ILE A 38 -10.53 -1.45 10.24
N ALA A 39 -10.50 -0.38 11.04
CA ALA A 39 -9.71 0.81 10.72
C ALA A 39 -8.22 0.49 10.54
N VAL A 40 -7.63 -0.32 11.42
CA VAL A 40 -6.23 -0.77 11.31
C VAL A 40 -5.99 -1.58 10.02
N ILE A 41 -6.93 -2.46 9.64
CA ILE A 41 -6.85 -3.22 8.37
C ILE A 41 -6.88 -2.29 7.16
N VAL A 42 -7.80 -1.31 7.15
CA VAL A 42 -7.92 -0.34 6.06
C VAL A 42 -6.65 0.53 5.97
N LEU A 43 -6.07 0.92 7.10
CA LEU A 43 -4.77 1.61 7.15
C LEU A 43 -3.64 0.73 6.60
N ALA A 44 -3.61 -0.55 6.94
CA ALA A 44 -2.64 -1.49 6.39
C ALA A 44 -2.78 -1.58 4.86
N PHE A 45 -4.01 -1.64 4.33
CA PHE A 45 -4.24 -1.60 2.88
C PHE A 45 -3.69 -0.32 2.25
N ALA A 46 -3.92 0.83 2.88
CA ALA A 46 -3.40 2.11 2.41
C ALA A 46 -1.86 2.12 2.36
N VAL A 47 -1.18 1.64 3.41
CA VAL A 47 0.29 1.59 3.43
C VAL A 47 0.85 0.59 2.42
N VAL A 48 0.21 -0.57 2.25
CA VAL A 48 0.58 -1.53 1.20
C VAL A 48 0.49 -0.88 -0.19
N LYS A 49 -0.56 -0.08 -0.45
CA LYS A 49 -0.69 0.69 -1.69
C LYS A 49 0.46 1.69 -1.85
N VAL A 50 0.77 2.47 -0.82
CA VAL A 50 1.90 3.43 -0.84
C VAL A 50 3.20 2.71 -1.20
N ARG A 51 3.48 1.57 -0.55
CA ARG A 51 4.67 0.77 -0.81
C ARG A 51 4.76 0.30 -2.26
N PHE A 52 3.68 -0.27 -2.81
CA PHE A 52 3.65 -0.73 -4.20
C PHE A 52 3.81 0.41 -5.21
N VAL A 53 3.17 1.55 -4.97
CA VAL A 53 3.34 2.75 -5.82
C VAL A 53 4.80 3.22 -5.78
N GLY A 54 5.40 3.31 -4.60
CA GLY A 54 6.80 3.72 -4.46
C GLY A 54 7.77 2.78 -5.18
N LEU A 55 7.61 1.47 -5.01
CA LEU A 55 8.51 0.47 -5.60
C LEU A 55 8.39 0.38 -7.12
N ASP A 56 7.16 0.27 -7.64
CA ASP A 56 6.94 -0.07 -9.06
C ASP A 56 6.61 1.13 -9.96
N PHE A 57 6.08 2.24 -9.42
CA PHE A 57 5.69 3.42 -10.20
C PHE A 57 6.58 4.64 -9.96
N MET A 58 7.23 4.75 -8.79
CA MET A 58 8.26 5.76 -8.51
C MET A 58 9.69 5.22 -8.70
N GLU A 59 9.80 3.99 -9.21
CA GLU A 59 11.07 3.28 -9.48
C GLU A 59 12.02 3.15 -8.28
N LEU A 60 11.54 3.33 -7.04
CA LEU A 60 12.37 3.25 -5.84
C LEU A 60 13.00 1.86 -5.63
N ARG A 61 12.46 0.84 -6.30
CA ARG A 61 13.03 -0.51 -6.29
C ARG A 61 14.44 -0.61 -6.89
N HIS A 62 14.83 0.34 -7.75
CA HIS A 62 16.18 0.41 -8.33
C HIS A 62 17.00 1.57 -7.73
N ALA A 63 16.44 2.29 -6.75
CA ALA A 63 17.14 3.35 -6.07
C ALA A 63 18.31 2.81 -5.23
N PRO A 64 19.28 3.65 -4.86
CA PRO A 64 20.32 3.30 -3.91
C PRO A 64 19.73 2.75 -2.61
N VAL A 65 20.39 1.75 -2.01
CA VAL A 65 19.88 1.00 -0.84
C VAL A 65 19.46 1.92 0.31
N ALA A 66 20.21 3.00 0.55
CA ALA A 66 19.87 3.98 1.58
C ALA A 66 18.48 4.62 1.36
N MET A 67 18.14 4.95 0.11
CA MET A 67 16.85 5.57 -0.23
C MET A 67 15.70 4.57 -0.11
N LEU A 68 15.92 3.33 -0.57
CA LEU A 68 14.95 2.25 -0.39
C LEU A 68 14.69 1.98 1.10
N ALA A 69 15.75 1.95 1.93
CA ALA A 69 15.63 1.75 3.36
C ALA A 69 14.85 2.86 4.06
N VAL A 70 15.10 4.13 3.69
CA VAL A 70 14.34 5.27 4.23
C VAL A 70 12.87 5.19 3.84
N PHE A 71 12.55 4.81 2.61
CA PHE A 71 11.17 4.65 2.15
C PHE A 71 10.42 3.52 2.87
N GLU A 72 11.07 2.37 3.04
CA GLU A 72 10.49 1.23 3.77
C GLU A 72 10.30 1.58 5.26
N ALA A 73 11.27 2.26 5.87
CA ALA A 73 11.16 2.76 7.24
C ALA A 73 10.01 3.76 7.38
N TYR A 74 9.84 4.67 6.42
CA TYR A 74 8.70 5.60 6.37
C TYR A 74 7.37 4.83 6.35
N CYS A 75 7.23 3.80 5.51
CA CYS A 75 6.01 2.99 5.45
C CYS A 75 5.72 2.30 6.79
N ALA A 76 6.75 1.75 7.44
CA ALA A 76 6.61 1.09 8.73
C ALA A 76 6.22 2.07 9.85
N VAL A 77 6.86 3.24 9.91
CA VAL A 77 6.55 4.31 10.87
C VAL A 77 5.15 4.87 10.65
N LEU A 78 4.76 5.07 9.39
CA LEU A 78 3.42 5.55 9.04
C LEU A 78 2.35 4.57 9.54
N LEU A 79 2.52 3.27 9.27
CA LEU A 79 1.56 2.25 9.71
C LEU A 79 1.50 2.16 11.23
N SER A 80 2.65 2.07 11.90
CA SER A 80 2.69 1.92 13.36
C SER A 80 2.11 3.14 14.08
N THR A 81 2.38 4.35 13.56
CA THR A 81 1.85 5.59 14.12
C THR A 81 0.34 5.65 13.98
N LEU A 82 -0.19 5.46 12.76
CA LEU A 82 -1.63 5.57 12.52
C LEU A 82 -2.41 4.44 13.19
N ALA A 83 -1.91 3.21 13.15
CA ALA A 83 -2.53 2.09 13.84
C ALA A 83 -2.47 2.28 15.37
N GLY A 84 -1.34 2.75 15.90
CA GLY A 84 -1.20 3.06 17.32
C GLY A 84 -2.21 4.12 17.78
N LEU A 85 -2.40 5.19 17.00
CA LEU A 85 -3.41 6.19 17.30
C LEU A 85 -4.81 5.57 17.38
N TYR A 86 -5.21 4.74 16.41
CA TYR A 86 -6.53 4.07 16.44
C TYR A 86 -6.70 3.08 17.59
N VAL A 87 -5.61 2.47 18.06
CA VAL A 87 -5.64 1.45 19.13
C VAL A 87 -5.61 2.08 20.52
N PHE A 88 -4.92 3.20 20.69
CA PHE A 88 -4.67 3.80 22.00
C PHE A 88 -5.42 5.11 22.28
N LEU A 89 -6.04 5.73 21.27
CA LEU A 89 -6.78 6.99 21.38
C LEU A 89 -8.19 6.86 20.82
#